data_AF-A0A1D2VB22-F1
#
_entry.id   AF-A0A1D2VB22-F1
#
_cell.length_a   1.000
_cell.length_b   1.000
_cell.length_c   1.000
_cell.angle_alpha   90.00
_cell.angle_beta   90.00
_cell.angle_gamma   90.00
#
_symmetry.space_group_name_H-M   'P 1'
#
loop_
_entity.id
_entity.type
_entity.pdbx_description
1 polymer ?
#
loop_
_entity_poly.entity_id
_entity_poly.type
_entity_poly.pdbx_seq_one_letter_code
_entity_poly.pdbx_strand_id
1 'polypeptide(L)'
;KDLESNLEPNYIYESLLDDDSSTLEIANNWLDSYLANSNLALKDLLNFLLRSTGCLSQIQEHDVSNNDSAPDTIAEIQSMFNNQKIHDFPFISKIPKFKNLKKNSLLFIDSIIELAYEKNVLLFNDNDDDNSDKSQNGNDLYENFLIWFGTLSTSNIRPLRYISTLFLLSIETTFCNLIIKTTKSLEKNQNNLQIENLKIKEIKKIQKRCNQINSNINLYSTQKNLLQEFIKDISNTTFIHRYKDIDKKIRIECIKSLGNWMDLYPELFFETTYLRYFGWLLSDTDHLVRLEVLKPLTKLYKKGLIVPGFRQFTERFKNKIIDLATFDNDFSVRINSIHLLSEINKIGFLEDEEITKINSLLFIT
;
A
#
# COMPACT_ATOMS: atom_id res chain seq x y z
N LYS A 1 23.59 -20.48 -12.59
CA LYS A 1 22.71 -21.20 -13.54
C LYS A 1 22.23 -22.53 -12.97
N ASP A 2 23.07 -23.30 -12.27
CA ASP A 2 22.67 -24.59 -11.68
C ASP A 2 22.09 -24.53 -10.24
N LEU A 3 21.79 -23.33 -9.73
CA LEU A 3 21.22 -23.16 -8.38
C LEU A 3 19.69 -23.09 -8.39
N GLU A 4 19.08 -22.61 -9.48
CA GLU A 4 17.61 -22.57 -9.62
C GLU A 4 17.01 -23.93 -10.03
N SER A 5 17.81 -24.83 -10.63
CA SER A 5 17.33 -26.12 -11.15
C SER A 5 16.93 -27.13 -10.07
N ASN A 6 17.31 -26.89 -8.81
CA ASN A 6 17.00 -27.78 -7.68
C ASN A 6 15.81 -27.30 -6.84
N LEU A 7 15.19 -26.17 -7.20
CA LEU A 7 13.99 -25.68 -6.54
C LEU A 7 12.77 -26.38 -7.14
N GLU A 8 11.87 -26.89 -6.29
CA GLU A 8 10.54 -27.35 -6.72
C GLU A 8 9.86 -26.30 -7.64
N PRO A 9 9.04 -26.61 -8.64
CA PRO A 9 8.36 -25.57 -9.41
C PRO A 9 7.35 -24.82 -8.52
N ASN A 10 7.29 -23.49 -8.61
CA ASN A 10 6.23 -22.71 -7.95
C ASN A 10 5.34 -22.13 -9.05
N TYR A 11 4.10 -22.64 -9.12
CA TYR A 11 3.14 -22.30 -10.16
C TYR A 11 2.88 -20.78 -10.22
N ILE A 12 2.82 -20.09 -9.08
CA ILE A 12 2.58 -18.64 -9.02
C ILE A 12 3.76 -17.89 -9.64
N TYR A 13 4.99 -18.24 -9.27
CA TYR A 13 6.19 -17.59 -9.79
C TYR A 13 6.33 -17.78 -11.31
N GLU A 14 6.14 -19.00 -11.80
CA GLU A 14 6.26 -19.31 -13.22
C GLU A 14 5.16 -18.64 -14.04
N SER A 15 3.91 -18.71 -13.57
CA SER A 15 2.78 -18.08 -14.27
C SER A 15 2.92 -16.57 -14.35
N LEU A 16 3.45 -15.90 -13.31
CA LEU A 16 3.63 -14.44 -13.31
C LEU A 16 4.83 -13.96 -14.14
N LEU A 17 5.72 -14.86 -14.56
CA LEU A 17 6.78 -14.57 -15.54
C LEU A 17 6.26 -14.56 -16.98
N ASP A 18 5.18 -15.30 -17.25
CA ASP A 18 4.56 -15.34 -18.56
C ASP A 18 3.64 -14.13 -18.76
N ASP A 19 3.82 -13.44 -19.88
CA ASP A 19 3.09 -12.20 -20.19
C ASP A 19 1.63 -12.44 -20.61
N ASP A 20 1.29 -13.66 -21.03
CA ASP A 20 -0.04 -14.03 -21.55
C ASP A 20 -1.01 -14.52 -20.46
N SER A 21 -0.53 -14.72 -19.23
CA SER A 21 -1.35 -15.27 -18.15
C SER A 21 -2.23 -14.18 -17.50
N SER A 22 -3.49 -14.50 -17.24
CA SER A 22 -4.41 -13.58 -16.56
C SER A 22 -4.11 -13.55 -15.05
N THR A 23 -3.56 -12.43 -14.56
CA THR A 23 -3.27 -12.26 -13.12
C THR A 23 -4.51 -12.42 -12.24
N LEU A 24 -5.70 -12.09 -12.77
CA LEU A 24 -6.98 -12.24 -12.08
C LEU A 24 -7.36 -13.72 -11.90
N GLU A 25 -7.14 -14.55 -12.92
CA GLU A 25 -7.43 -15.99 -12.83
C GLU A 25 -6.50 -16.68 -11.84
N ILE A 26 -5.22 -16.33 -11.85
CA ILE A 26 -4.23 -16.84 -10.90
C ILE A 26 -4.62 -16.44 -9.46
N ALA A 27 -5.01 -15.18 -9.25
CA ALA A 27 -5.48 -14.70 -7.94
C ALA A 27 -6.74 -15.43 -7.47
N ASN A 28 -7.70 -15.69 -8.37
CA ASN A 28 -8.91 -16.42 -8.03
C ASN A 28 -8.61 -17.89 -7.66
N ASN A 29 -7.78 -18.56 -8.45
CA ASN A 29 -7.36 -19.94 -8.19
C ASN A 29 -6.60 -20.06 -6.86
N TRP A 30 -5.73 -19.08 -6.57
CA TRP A 30 -5.00 -19.04 -5.30
C TRP A 30 -5.95 -18.81 -4.12
N LEU A 31 -6.92 -17.90 -4.26
CA LEU A 31 -7.92 -17.64 -3.22
C LEU A 31 -8.81 -18.86 -2.96
N ASP A 32 -9.23 -19.58 -4.00
CA ASP A 32 -9.98 -20.83 -3.84
C ASP A 32 -9.14 -21.91 -3.15
N SER A 33 -7.84 -21.97 -3.45
CA SER A 33 -6.90 -22.87 -2.77
C SER A 33 -6.70 -22.48 -1.30
N TYR A 34 -6.66 -21.18 -0.99
CA TYR A 34 -6.56 -20.66 0.37
C TYR A 34 -7.80 -20.99 1.21
N LEU A 35 -9.00 -20.90 0.61
CA LEU A 35 -10.24 -21.29 1.27
C LEU A 35 -10.33 -22.81 1.53
N ALA A 36 -9.64 -23.62 0.71
CA ALA A 36 -9.56 -25.07 0.90
C ALA A 36 -8.51 -25.48 1.94
N ASN A 37 -7.29 -24.93 1.85
CA ASN A 37 -6.21 -25.11 2.81
C ASN A 37 -5.38 -23.82 2.92
N SER A 38 -5.57 -23.09 4.02
CA SER A 38 -4.91 -21.81 4.29
C SER A 38 -3.39 -21.94 4.36
N ASN A 39 -2.89 -22.95 5.09
CA ASN A 39 -1.47 -23.18 5.33
C ASN A 39 -0.73 -23.50 4.02
N LEU A 40 -1.28 -24.40 3.20
CA LEU A 40 -0.65 -24.77 1.93
C LEU A 40 -0.58 -23.58 0.96
N ALA A 41 -1.67 -22.83 0.82
CA ALA A 41 -1.71 -21.66 -0.04
C ALA A 41 -0.77 -20.54 0.44
N LEU A 42 -0.65 -20.35 1.76
CA LEU A 42 0.27 -19.39 2.37
C LEU A 42 1.73 -19.79 2.15
N LYS A 43 2.07 -21.07 2.34
CA LYS A 43 3.39 -21.63 2.01
C LYS A 43 3.76 -21.33 0.56
N ASP A 44 2.85 -21.56 -0.38
CA ASP A 44 3.10 -21.30 -1.81
C ASP A 44 3.30 -19.81 -2.11
N LEU A 45 2.54 -18.93 -1.44
CA LEU A 45 2.69 -17.48 -1.56
C LEU A 45 4.03 -16.98 -1.00
N LEU A 46 4.44 -17.47 0.18
CA LEU A 46 5.73 -17.11 0.78
C LEU A 46 6.89 -17.64 -0.05
N ASN A 47 6.82 -18.88 -0.55
CA ASN A 47 7.83 -19.42 -1.46
C ASN A 47 7.93 -18.63 -2.77
N PHE A 48 6.81 -18.11 -3.28
CA PHE A 48 6.81 -17.18 -4.41
C PHE A 48 7.56 -15.88 -4.06
N LEU A 49 7.34 -15.31 -2.88
CA LEU A 49 8.04 -14.12 -2.40
C LEU A 49 9.55 -14.39 -2.27
N LEU A 50 9.95 -15.51 -1.66
CA LEU A 50 11.35 -15.88 -1.48
C LEU A 50 12.07 -16.03 -2.83
N ARG A 51 11.47 -16.72 -3.79
CA ARG A 51 12.02 -16.84 -5.16
C ARG A 51 12.16 -15.50 -5.85
N SER A 52 11.16 -14.64 -5.68
CA SER A 52 11.17 -13.29 -6.22
C SER A 52 12.32 -12.42 -5.68
N THR A 53 12.86 -12.77 -4.50
CA THR A 53 14.07 -12.17 -3.93
C THR A 53 15.39 -12.84 -4.34
N GLY A 54 15.33 -13.99 -5.02
CA GLY A 54 16.49 -14.82 -5.33
C GLY A 54 16.94 -15.73 -4.18
N CYS A 55 16.10 -15.87 -3.14
CA CYS A 55 16.37 -16.80 -2.04
C CYS A 55 16.09 -18.22 -2.50
N LEU A 56 17.05 -19.12 -2.26
CA LEU A 56 16.94 -20.55 -2.59
C LEU A 56 16.29 -21.37 -1.47
N SER A 57 16.09 -20.79 -0.29
CA SER A 57 15.41 -21.47 0.81
C SER A 57 13.91 -21.59 0.51
N GLN A 58 13.33 -22.69 0.96
CA GLN A 58 11.90 -22.96 0.84
C GLN A 58 11.31 -23.21 2.21
N ILE A 59 10.07 -22.75 2.37
CA ILE A 59 9.24 -22.94 3.55
C ILE A 59 8.34 -24.16 3.31
N GLN A 60 8.13 -24.94 4.36
CA GLN A 60 7.26 -26.11 4.38
C GLN A 60 5.91 -25.79 5.03
N GLU A 61 4.92 -26.67 4.87
CA GLU A 61 3.57 -26.45 5.41
C GLU A 61 3.53 -26.35 6.94
N HIS A 62 4.42 -27.06 7.64
CA HIS A 62 4.47 -27.01 9.11
C HIS A 62 5.02 -25.69 9.64
N ASP A 63 5.91 -25.03 8.90
CA ASP A 63 6.50 -23.74 9.30
C ASP A 63 5.48 -22.61 9.34
N VAL A 64 4.42 -22.73 8.54
CA VAL A 64 3.36 -21.73 8.40
C VAL A 64 2.13 -22.04 9.23
N SER A 65 2.11 -23.19 9.91
CA SER A 65 0.97 -23.65 10.70
C SER A 65 0.71 -22.80 11.95
N ASN A 66 1.75 -22.14 12.47
CA ASN A 66 1.65 -21.25 13.61
C ASN A 66 2.16 -19.85 13.24
N ASN A 67 1.32 -18.84 13.41
CA ASN A 67 1.69 -17.45 13.14
C ASN A 67 2.68 -16.89 14.16
N ASP A 68 2.66 -17.39 15.40
CA ASP A 68 3.58 -16.93 16.44
C ASP A 68 5.04 -17.31 16.12
N SER A 69 5.27 -18.37 15.34
CA SER A 69 6.60 -18.78 14.89
C SER A 69 7.12 -18.00 13.69
N ALA A 70 6.32 -17.11 13.09
CA ALA A 70 6.74 -16.35 11.91
C ALA A 70 8.08 -15.60 12.09
N PRO A 71 8.35 -14.92 13.24
CA PRO A 71 9.66 -14.30 13.49
C PRO A 71 10.82 -15.28 13.50
N ASP A 72 10.64 -16.47 14.09
CA ASP A 72 11.67 -17.49 14.21
C ASP A 72 11.95 -18.12 12.84
N THR A 73 10.91 -18.51 12.10
CA THR A 73 11.02 -19.03 10.73
C THR A 73 11.73 -18.03 9.82
N ILE A 74 11.39 -16.74 9.92
CA ILE A 74 12.03 -15.70 9.12
C ILE A 74 13.49 -15.49 9.54
N ALA A 75 13.82 -15.61 10.82
CA ALA A 75 15.22 -15.55 11.28
C ALA A 75 16.06 -16.71 10.72
N GLU A 76 15.50 -17.92 10.63
CA GLU A 76 16.16 -19.06 9.99
C GLU A 76 16.39 -18.82 8.50
N ILE A 77 15.38 -18.31 7.78
CA ILE A 77 15.51 -17.95 6.36
C ILE A 77 16.58 -16.86 6.17
N GLN A 78 16.64 -15.86 7.05
CA GLN A 78 17.68 -14.83 6.98
C GLN A 78 19.08 -15.43 7.14
N SER A 79 19.25 -16.37 8.07
CA SER A 79 20.52 -17.08 8.26
C SER A 79 20.91 -17.87 7.00
N MET A 80 19.97 -18.63 6.43
CA MET A 80 20.21 -19.39 5.20
C MET A 80 20.53 -18.47 4.01
N PHE A 81 19.83 -17.35 3.88
CA PHE A 81 20.03 -16.42 2.78
C PHE A 81 21.35 -15.65 2.91
N ASN A 82 21.80 -15.33 4.12
CA ASN A 82 23.14 -14.78 4.35
C ASN A 82 24.26 -15.74 3.95
N ASN A 83 24.05 -17.04 4.10
CA ASN A 83 25.01 -18.06 3.68
C ASN A 83 25.07 -18.22 2.15
N GLN A 84 24.05 -17.73 1.43
CA GLN A 84 23.99 -17.76 -0.03
C GLN A 84 24.91 -16.69 -0.64
N LYS A 85 26.05 -17.12 -1.18
CA LYS A 85 27.07 -16.20 -1.76
C LYS A 85 26.59 -15.44 -3.01
N ILE A 86 25.70 -16.04 -3.80
CA ILE A 86 25.24 -15.48 -5.09
C ILE A 86 23.72 -15.53 -5.11
N HIS A 87 23.11 -14.37 -5.29
CA HIS A 87 21.68 -14.22 -5.53
C HIS A 87 21.47 -13.12 -6.55
N ASP A 88 20.67 -13.39 -7.57
CA ASP A 88 20.12 -12.34 -8.42
C ASP A 88 18.84 -11.83 -7.76
N PHE A 89 18.49 -10.55 -7.95
CA PHE A 89 17.24 -10.01 -7.43
C PHE A 89 16.24 -9.77 -8.58
N PRO A 90 15.38 -10.75 -8.92
CA PRO A 90 14.43 -10.66 -10.04
C PRO A 90 13.61 -9.37 -10.07
N PHE A 91 13.10 -8.92 -8.92
CA PHE A 91 12.21 -7.75 -8.82
C PHE A 91 12.82 -6.41 -9.26
N ILE A 92 14.14 -6.26 -9.21
CA ILE A 92 14.85 -5.04 -9.66
C ILE A 92 15.78 -5.36 -10.85
N SER A 93 15.71 -6.57 -11.38
CA SER A 93 16.53 -6.97 -12.50
C SER A 93 16.11 -6.25 -13.77
N LYS A 94 17.09 -5.83 -14.57
CA LYS A 94 16.87 -5.27 -15.92
C LYS A 94 16.79 -6.35 -16.99
N ILE A 95 16.89 -7.62 -16.61
CA ILE A 95 16.80 -8.75 -17.54
C ILE A 95 15.38 -8.76 -18.14
N PRO A 96 15.24 -8.86 -19.49
CA PRO A 96 13.94 -8.81 -20.15
C PRO A 96 12.91 -9.78 -19.57
N LYS A 97 13.35 -11.00 -19.20
CA LYS A 97 12.52 -12.04 -18.57
C LYS A 97 11.82 -11.58 -17.28
N PHE A 98 12.43 -10.67 -16.51
CA PHE A 98 11.90 -10.23 -15.21
C PHE A 98 11.28 -8.83 -15.25
N LYS A 99 11.23 -8.19 -16.42
CA LYS A 99 10.80 -6.80 -16.56
C LYS A 99 9.36 -6.59 -16.07
N ASN A 100 8.48 -7.55 -16.34
CA ASN A 100 7.06 -7.47 -15.99
C ASN A 100 6.74 -8.14 -14.65
N LEU A 101 7.64 -8.94 -14.07
CA LEU A 101 7.42 -9.65 -12.82
C LEU A 101 6.95 -8.71 -11.71
N LYS A 102 7.66 -7.59 -11.47
CA LYS A 102 7.27 -6.60 -10.45
C LYS A 102 5.83 -6.10 -10.66
N LYS A 103 5.46 -5.78 -11.91
CA LYS A 103 4.11 -5.27 -12.22
C LYS A 103 3.06 -6.35 -12.00
N ASN A 104 3.28 -7.55 -12.54
CA ASN A 104 2.36 -8.67 -12.46
C ASN A 104 2.17 -9.13 -11.01
N SER A 105 3.23 -9.15 -10.20
CA SER A 105 3.17 -9.48 -8.77
C SER A 105 2.33 -8.49 -7.97
N LEU A 106 2.47 -7.18 -8.24
CA LEU A 106 1.63 -6.17 -7.55
C LEU A 106 0.18 -6.30 -7.95
N LEU A 107 -0.09 -6.47 -9.26
CA LEU A 107 -1.45 -6.71 -9.76
C LEU A 107 -2.06 -7.98 -9.17
N PHE A 108 -1.28 -9.05 -9.00
CA PHE A 108 -1.72 -10.28 -8.37
C PHE A 108 -2.12 -10.07 -6.91
N ILE A 109 -1.30 -9.39 -6.10
CA ILE A 109 -1.62 -9.08 -4.71
C ILE A 109 -2.86 -8.18 -4.61
N ASP A 110 -2.95 -7.14 -5.46
CA ASP A 110 -4.12 -6.27 -5.51
C ASP A 110 -5.39 -7.07 -5.86
N SER A 111 -5.30 -7.98 -6.84
CA SER A 111 -6.41 -8.84 -7.26
C SER A 111 -6.86 -9.79 -6.17
N ILE A 112 -5.93 -10.35 -5.37
CA ILE A 112 -6.27 -11.20 -4.22
C ILE A 112 -7.16 -10.42 -3.24
N ILE A 113 -6.76 -9.20 -2.89
CA ILE A 113 -7.49 -8.38 -1.92
C ILE A 113 -8.86 -7.95 -2.47
N GLU A 114 -8.94 -7.58 -3.75
CA GLU A 114 -10.22 -7.25 -4.38
C GLU A 114 -11.18 -8.46 -4.40
N LEU A 115 -10.70 -9.64 -4.81
CA LEU A 115 -11.51 -10.86 -4.82
C LEU A 115 -11.90 -11.32 -3.42
N ALA A 116 -11.00 -11.19 -2.44
CA ALA A 116 -11.27 -11.51 -1.05
C ALA A 116 -12.35 -10.58 -0.46
N TYR A 117 -12.36 -9.30 -0.85
CA TYR A 117 -13.43 -8.37 -0.49
C TYR A 117 -14.77 -8.76 -1.15
N GLU A 118 -14.77 -9.10 -2.45
CA GLU A 118 -15.99 -9.50 -3.17
C GLU A 118 -16.62 -10.79 -2.63
N LYS A 119 -15.79 -11.78 -2.25
CA LYS A 119 -16.23 -13.02 -1.62
C LYS A 119 -16.56 -12.86 -0.12
N ASN A 120 -16.45 -11.64 0.43
CA ASN A 120 -16.60 -11.31 1.86
C ASN A 120 -15.64 -12.07 2.79
N VAL A 121 -14.54 -12.64 2.29
CA VAL A 121 -13.56 -13.38 3.08
C VAL A 121 -12.92 -12.47 4.13
N LEU A 122 -12.67 -11.20 3.79
CA LEU A 122 -12.03 -10.21 4.68
C LEU A 122 -12.91 -9.70 5.84
N LEU A 123 -14.19 -10.06 5.90
CA LEU A 123 -15.19 -9.32 6.68
C LEU A 123 -15.89 -10.14 7.78
N PHE A 124 -15.63 -11.44 7.87
CA PHE A 124 -16.30 -12.30 8.85
C PHE A 124 -15.62 -12.21 10.21
N ASN A 125 -16.00 -11.20 10.99
CA ASN A 125 -15.73 -11.18 12.43
C ASN A 125 -16.51 -12.29 13.14
N ASP A 126 -15.83 -13.05 14.00
CA ASP A 126 -16.33 -14.09 14.92
C ASP A 126 -17.34 -13.60 15.98
N ASN A 127 -18.22 -12.66 15.64
CA ASN A 127 -19.27 -12.17 16.54
C ASN A 127 -20.62 -12.89 16.35
N ASP A 128 -20.71 -13.92 15.50
CA ASP A 128 -21.84 -14.86 15.48
C ASP A 128 -21.55 -16.06 16.38
N ASP A 129 -21.49 -15.76 17.67
CA ASP A 129 -21.14 -16.62 18.81
C ASP A 129 -22.18 -17.72 19.13
N ASP A 130 -22.87 -18.29 18.13
CA ASP A 130 -23.98 -19.24 18.36
C ASP A 130 -23.98 -20.48 17.47
N ASN A 131 -22.94 -20.76 16.67
CA ASN A 131 -22.80 -22.07 16.02
C ASN A 131 -21.35 -22.57 16.04
N SER A 132 -21.09 -23.44 17.01
CA SER A 132 -19.84 -24.15 17.26
C SER A 132 -19.40 -25.13 16.16
N ASP A 133 -19.64 -24.86 14.87
CA ASP A 133 -19.32 -25.78 13.77
C ASP A 133 -19.11 -25.13 12.39
N LYS A 134 -18.73 -23.85 12.30
CA LYS A 134 -18.39 -23.21 11.01
C LYS A 134 -17.05 -22.50 11.03
N SER A 135 -16.02 -23.24 10.59
CA SER A 135 -14.75 -22.78 10.01
C SER A 135 -14.15 -21.47 10.56
N GLN A 136 -13.19 -21.62 11.47
CA GLN A 136 -12.25 -20.60 11.95
C GLN A 136 -11.36 -19.96 10.85
N ASN A 137 -11.61 -20.19 9.55
CA ASN A 137 -10.64 -19.94 8.48
C ASN A 137 -10.87 -18.60 7.73
N GLY A 138 -11.89 -17.81 8.12
CA GLY A 138 -12.27 -16.59 7.41
C GLY A 138 -11.44 -15.35 7.82
N ASN A 139 -11.15 -15.23 9.11
CA ASN A 139 -10.46 -14.06 9.67
C ASN A 139 -8.93 -14.07 9.48
N ASP A 140 -8.36 -15.20 9.07
CA ASP A 140 -6.90 -15.36 9.05
C ASP A 140 -6.20 -14.68 7.87
N LEU A 141 -6.86 -14.42 6.74
CA LEU A 141 -6.13 -13.99 5.52
C LEU A 141 -5.39 -12.66 5.70
N TYR A 142 -6.10 -11.65 6.22
CA TYR A 142 -5.50 -10.34 6.46
C TYR A 142 -4.43 -10.42 7.57
N GLU A 143 -4.75 -11.09 8.68
CA GLU A 143 -3.84 -11.24 9.81
C GLU A 143 -2.55 -11.97 9.39
N ASN A 144 -2.68 -13.06 8.65
CA ASN A 144 -1.57 -13.79 8.06
C ASN A 144 -0.69 -12.89 7.17
N PHE A 145 -1.30 -12.10 6.29
CA PHE A 145 -0.54 -11.17 5.46
C PHE A 145 0.20 -10.12 6.30
N LEU A 146 -0.47 -9.57 7.32
CA LEU A 146 0.12 -8.57 8.20
C LEU A 146 1.30 -9.16 8.99
N ILE A 147 1.14 -10.35 9.59
CA ILE A 147 2.17 -11.01 10.40
C ILE A 147 3.38 -11.40 9.52
N TRP A 148 3.14 -12.14 8.44
CA TRP A 148 4.24 -12.67 7.62
C TRP A 148 4.95 -11.59 6.82
N PHE A 149 4.20 -10.72 6.13
CA PHE A 149 4.83 -9.62 5.40
C PHE A 149 5.38 -8.55 6.33
N GLY A 150 4.72 -8.28 7.47
CA GLY A 150 5.21 -7.35 8.48
C GLY A 150 6.56 -7.79 9.04
N THR A 151 6.69 -9.07 9.38
CA THR A 151 7.94 -9.66 9.87
C THR A 151 9.02 -9.73 8.78
N LEU A 152 8.67 -10.04 7.53
CA LEU A 152 9.63 -9.95 6.41
C LEU A 152 10.10 -8.51 6.19
N SER A 153 9.24 -7.51 6.43
CA SER A 153 9.58 -6.10 6.31
C SER A 153 10.58 -5.65 7.38
N THR A 154 10.71 -6.33 8.52
CA THR A 154 11.70 -6.00 9.56
C THR A 154 13.03 -6.71 9.34
N SER A 155 13.12 -7.60 8.34
CA SER A 155 14.32 -8.36 8.06
C SER A 155 15.54 -7.51 7.73
N ASN A 156 16.73 -8.00 8.11
CA ASN A 156 17.99 -7.34 7.78
C ASN A 156 18.33 -7.45 6.27
N ILE A 157 17.76 -8.45 5.58
CA ILE A 157 18.02 -8.71 4.18
C ILE A 157 17.23 -7.75 3.29
N ARG A 158 17.95 -6.91 2.55
CA ARG A 158 17.37 -5.84 1.73
C ARG A 158 16.35 -6.33 0.68
N PRO A 159 16.57 -7.41 -0.09
CA PRO A 159 15.57 -7.95 -0.99
C PRO A 159 14.24 -8.34 -0.33
N LEU A 160 14.29 -9.08 0.80
CA LEU A 160 13.10 -9.50 1.56
C LEU A 160 12.33 -8.29 2.07
N ARG A 161 13.06 -7.33 2.67
CA ARG A 161 12.48 -6.09 3.17
C ARG A 161 11.85 -5.24 2.07
N TYR A 162 12.46 -5.18 0.89
CA TYR A 162 11.93 -4.42 -0.24
C TYR A 162 10.62 -5.01 -0.77
N ILE A 163 10.55 -6.31 -1.06
CA ILE A 163 9.33 -6.92 -1.62
C ILE A 163 8.18 -6.87 -0.62
N SER A 164 8.43 -7.28 0.63
CA SER A 164 7.39 -7.28 1.68
C SER A 164 6.80 -5.89 1.90
N THR A 165 7.66 -4.86 1.98
CA THR A 165 7.20 -3.47 2.08
C THR A 165 6.35 -3.10 0.86
N LEU A 166 6.80 -3.43 -0.34
CA LEU A 166 6.08 -3.08 -1.56
C LEU A 166 4.70 -3.75 -1.64
N PHE A 167 4.57 -5.03 -1.24
CA PHE A 167 3.29 -5.73 -1.18
C PHE A 167 2.35 -5.12 -0.16
N LEU A 168 2.83 -4.81 1.05
CA LEU A 168 2.01 -4.16 2.08
C LEU A 168 1.52 -2.77 1.65
N LEU A 169 2.39 -1.98 1.00
CA LEU A 169 1.98 -0.69 0.42
C LEU A 169 0.94 -0.85 -0.72
N SER A 170 1.02 -1.94 -1.49
CA SER A 170 0.04 -2.28 -2.52
C SER A 170 -1.32 -2.64 -1.91
N ILE A 171 -1.31 -3.50 -0.89
CA ILE A 171 -2.50 -3.89 -0.13
C ILE A 171 -3.19 -2.66 0.47
N GLU A 172 -2.44 -1.77 1.11
CA GLU A 172 -2.96 -0.52 1.68
C GLU A 172 -3.56 0.41 0.59
N THR A 173 -2.94 0.46 -0.60
CA THR A 173 -3.50 1.16 -1.76
C THR A 173 -4.83 0.55 -2.21
N THR A 174 -4.91 -0.77 -2.27
CA THR A 174 -6.13 -1.48 -2.64
C THR A 174 -7.24 -1.26 -1.60
N PHE A 175 -6.93 -1.26 -0.30
CA PHE A 175 -7.89 -0.88 0.74
C PHE A 175 -8.41 0.55 0.58
N CYS A 176 -7.55 1.52 0.23
CA CYS A 176 -8.01 2.87 -0.09
C CYS A 176 -9.04 2.87 -1.24
N ASN A 177 -8.78 2.12 -2.31
CA ASN A 177 -9.71 1.99 -3.44
C ASN A 177 -11.04 1.33 -3.02
N LEU A 178 -10.98 0.27 -2.20
CA LEU A 178 -12.16 -0.40 -1.68
C LEU A 178 -13.00 0.53 -0.81
N ILE A 179 -12.39 1.30 0.11
CA ILE A 179 -13.10 2.29 0.94
C ILE A 179 -13.85 3.31 0.08
N ILE A 180 -13.26 3.77 -1.02
CA ILE A 180 -13.92 4.71 -1.93
C ILE A 180 -15.13 4.04 -2.61
N LYS A 181 -14.99 2.78 -3.07
CA LYS A 181 -16.09 1.99 -3.64
C LYS A 181 -17.21 1.78 -2.62
N THR A 182 -16.88 1.44 -1.37
CA THR A 182 -17.82 1.25 -0.26
C THR A 182 -18.51 2.56 0.12
N THR A 183 -17.77 3.67 0.22
CA THR A 183 -18.34 4.99 0.56
C THR A 183 -19.35 5.46 -0.49
N LYS A 184 -19.05 5.31 -1.78
CA LYS A 184 -20.01 5.61 -2.86
C LYS A 184 -21.29 4.77 -2.77
N SER A 185 -21.14 3.49 -2.40
CA SER A 185 -22.28 2.58 -2.22
C SER A 185 -23.12 2.97 -1.00
N LEU A 186 -22.47 3.39 0.09
CA LEU A 186 -23.09 3.88 1.30
C LEU A 186 -23.89 5.16 1.04
N GLU A 187 -23.31 6.17 0.37
CA GLU A 187 -23.99 7.41 -0.01
C GLU A 187 -25.23 7.14 -0.88
N LYS A 188 -25.10 6.24 -1.86
CA LYS A 188 -26.23 5.83 -2.71
C LYS A 188 -27.37 5.24 -1.89
N ASN A 189 -27.08 4.39 -0.91
CA ASN A 189 -28.09 3.77 -0.06
C ASN A 189 -28.70 4.76 0.94
N GLN A 190 -27.92 5.69 1.48
CA GLN A 190 -28.44 6.78 2.31
C GLN A 190 -29.41 7.68 1.52
N ASN A 191 -29.06 8.05 0.29
CA ASN A 191 -29.95 8.82 -0.58
C ASN A 191 -31.23 8.05 -0.91
N ASN A 192 -31.13 6.75 -1.20
CA ASN A 192 -32.30 5.89 -1.43
C ASN A 192 -33.21 5.82 -0.21
N LEU A 193 -32.65 5.71 0.99
CA LEU A 193 -33.41 5.71 2.25
C LEU A 193 -34.17 7.04 2.43
N GLN A 194 -33.53 8.17 2.17
CA GLN A 194 -34.18 9.48 2.24
C GLN A 194 -35.34 9.60 1.26
N ILE A 195 -35.16 9.14 0.02
CA ILE A 195 -36.21 9.14 -1.01
C ILE A 195 -37.38 8.23 -0.61
N GLU A 196 -37.12 7.06 -0.04
CA GLU A 196 -38.17 6.13 0.38
C GLU A 196 -38.95 6.64 1.60
N ASN A 197 -38.29 7.33 2.54
CA ASN A 197 -38.95 7.97 3.68
C ASN A 197 -39.91 9.10 3.27
N LEU A 198 -39.69 9.74 2.12
CA LEU A 198 -40.59 10.78 1.60
C LEU A 198 -41.86 10.21 0.93
N LYS A 199 -41.94 8.90 0.67
CA LYS A 199 -43.10 8.27 0.01
C LYS A 199 -44.19 7.96 1.03
N ILE A 200 -45.39 8.51 0.81
CA ILE A 200 -46.54 8.42 1.73
C ILE A 200 -47.40 7.15 1.52
N LYS A 201 -47.22 6.40 0.42
CA LYS A 201 -48.11 5.26 0.05
C LYS A 201 -47.53 3.89 0.45
N GLU A 202 -48.32 3.09 1.17
CA GLU A 202 -48.01 1.70 1.63
C GLU A 202 -46.96 1.55 2.74
N ILE A 203 -47.26 2.10 3.93
CA ILE A 203 -46.42 2.13 5.15
C ILE A 203 -45.72 0.79 5.45
N LYS A 204 -46.41 -0.35 5.41
CA LYS A 204 -45.82 -1.66 5.78
C LYS A 204 -44.77 -2.18 4.78
N LYS A 205 -44.95 -1.93 3.48
CA LYS A 205 -44.02 -2.39 2.42
C LYS A 205 -42.80 -1.48 2.37
N ILE A 206 -43.02 -0.17 2.55
CA ILE A 206 -41.95 0.82 2.73
C ILE A 206 -41.11 0.45 3.95
N GLN A 207 -41.73 0.13 5.10
CA GLN A 207 -40.98 -0.17 6.32
C GLN A 207 -40.08 -1.41 6.18
N LYS A 208 -40.54 -2.47 5.51
CA LYS A 208 -39.68 -3.63 5.22
C LYS A 208 -38.49 -3.26 4.32
N ARG A 209 -38.70 -2.40 3.32
CA ARG A 209 -37.66 -1.99 2.38
C ARG A 209 -36.67 -0.99 2.99
N CYS A 210 -37.16 -0.03 3.78
CA CYS A 210 -36.32 0.84 4.60
C CYS A 210 -35.47 0.05 5.59
N ASN A 211 -36.03 -1.00 6.23
CA ASN A 211 -35.26 -1.87 7.11
C ASN A 211 -34.13 -2.59 6.35
N GLN A 212 -34.39 -3.10 5.14
CA GLN A 212 -33.35 -3.71 4.30
C GLN A 212 -32.27 -2.70 3.89
N ILE A 213 -32.66 -1.48 3.51
CA ILE A 213 -31.70 -0.42 3.16
C ILE A 213 -30.87 -0.02 4.39
N ASN A 214 -31.47 0.08 5.58
CA ASN A 214 -30.76 0.34 6.83
C ASN A 214 -29.77 -0.78 7.17
N SER A 215 -30.15 -2.05 7.00
CA SER A 215 -29.22 -3.17 7.15
C SER A 215 -28.03 -3.04 6.20
N ASN A 216 -28.26 -2.70 4.93
CA ASN A 216 -27.18 -2.47 3.96
C ASN A 216 -26.29 -1.28 4.33
N ILE A 217 -26.85 -0.17 4.82
CA ILE A 217 -26.08 0.97 5.31
C ILE A 217 -25.18 0.57 6.48
N ASN A 218 -25.71 -0.18 7.44
CA ASN A 218 -24.94 -0.68 8.57
C ASN A 218 -23.81 -1.61 8.11
N LEU A 219 -24.09 -2.53 7.19
CA LEU A 219 -23.07 -3.41 6.61
C LEU A 219 -21.94 -2.62 5.95
N TYR A 220 -22.26 -1.69 5.03
CA TYR A 220 -21.23 -0.87 4.37
C TYR A 220 -20.48 0.04 5.35
N SER A 221 -21.13 0.52 6.41
CA SER A 221 -20.47 1.30 7.46
C SER A 221 -19.48 0.46 8.25
N THR A 222 -19.85 -0.75 8.65
CA THR A 222 -18.95 -1.68 9.34
C THR A 222 -17.77 -2.06 8.44
N GLN A 223 -18.01 -2.36 7.17
CA GLN A 223 -16.96 -2.65 6.19
C GLN A 223 -15.98 -1.48 6.05
N LYS A 224 -16.49 -0.23 5.96
CA LYS A 224 -15.64 0.97 5.89
C LYS A 224 -14.76 1.09 7.13
N ASN A 225 -15.31 0.84 8.33
CA ASN A 225 -14.54 0.94 9.58
C ASN A 225 -13.44 -0.13 9.67
N LEU A 226 -13.74 -1.39 9.33
CA LEU A 226 -12.75 -2.47 9.31
C LEU A 226 -11.60 -2.19 8.34
N LEU A 227 -11.93 -1.74 7.11
CA LEU A 227 -10.89 -1.37 6.15
C LEU A 227 -10.02 -0.20 6.65
N GLN A 228 -10.57 0.74 7.41
CA GLN A 228 -9.79 1.81 8.02
C GLN A 228 -8.87 1.31 9.14
N GLU A 229 -9.30 0.31 9.91
CA GLU A 229 -8.45 -0.36 10.91
C GLU A 229 -7.28 -1.08 10.23
N PHE A 230 -7.56 -1.84 9.17
CA PHE A 230 -6.51 -2.53 8.41
C PHE A 230 -5.48 -1.55 7.81
N ILE A 231 -5.92 -0.41 7.29
CA ILE A 231 -5.00 0.65 6.82
C ILE A 231 -4.10 1.13 7.97
N LYS A 232 -4.67 1.41 9.16
CA LYS A 232 -3.89 1.88 10.32
C LYS A 232 -2.86 0.84 10.77
N ASP A 233 -3.24 -0.43 10.80
CA ASP A 233 -2.37 -1.52 11.21
C ASP A 233 -1.19 -1.72 10.26
N ILE A 234 -1.42 -1.71 8.94
CA ILE A 234 -0.35 -1.76 7.93
C ILE A 234 0.56 -0.53 8.05
N SER A 235 -0.04 0.66 8.16
CA SER A 235 0.69 1.91 8.35
C SER A 235 1.62 1.85 9.57
N ASN A 236 1.11 1.37 10.72
CA ASN A 236 1.86 1.24 11.97
C ASN A 236 2.92 0.12 11.93
N THR A 237 2.62 -0.99 11.25
CA THR A 237 3.55 -2.13 11.17
C THR A 237 4.68 -1.88 10.19
N THR A 238 4.42 -1.16 9.10
CA THR A 238 5.36 -1.05 7.98
C THR A 238 5.71 0.39 7.66
N PHE A 239 4.74 1.23 7.31
CA PHE A 239 5.03 2.57 6.77
C PHE A 239 5.90 3.40 7.73
N ILE A 240 5.53 3.50 9.02
CA ILE A 240 6.25 4.33 10.02
C ILE A 240 7.70 3.87 10.26
N HIS A 241 8.04 2.64 9.88
CA HIS A 241 9.38 2.11 10.01
C HIS A 241 10.16 2.18 8.70
N ARG A 242 9.48 2.09 7.54
CA ARG A 242 10.11 1.98 6.21
C ARG A 242 10.28 3.28 5.45
N TYR A 243 9.53 4.34 5.76
CA TYR A 243 9.77 5.67 5.15
C TYR A 243 11.19 6.21 5.43
N LYS A 244 11.84 5.69 6.48
CA LYS A 244 13.19 6.04 6.93
C LYS A 244 14.19 4.87 6.79
N ASP A 245 13.92 3.93 5.88
CA ASP A 245 14.82 2.80 5.63
C ASP A 245 16.21 3.26 5.15
N ILE A 246 17.23 2.43 5.41
CA ILE A 246 18.59 2.63 4.90
C ILE A 246 18.58 2.54 3.36
N ASP A 247 17.70 1.72 2.78
CA ASP A 247 17.51 1.65 1.34
C ASP A 247 16.63 2.80 0.82
N LYS A 248 17.24 3.72 0.05
CA LYS A 248 16.54 4.77 -0.68
C LYS A 248 15.38 4.27 -1.56
N LYS A 249 15.47 3.09 -2.17
CA LYS A 249 14.41 2.56 -3.04
C LYS A 249 13.14 2.29 -2.24
N ILE A 250 13.28 1.78 -1.01
CA ILE A 250 12.15 1.58 -0.10
C ILE A 250 11.52 2.93 0.26
N ARG A 251 12.35 3.91 0.64
CA ARG A 251 11.87 5.26 0.98
C ARG A 251 11.12 5.94 -0.17
N ILE A 252 11.60 5.78 -1.40
CA ILE A 252 10.91 6.25 -2.63
C ILE A 252 9.53 5.61 -2.77
N GLU A 253 9.43 4.28 -2.65
CA GLU A 253 8.14 3.58 -2.77
C GLU A 253 7.16 4.02 -1.66
N CYS A 254 7.62 4.18 -0.41
CA CYS A 254 6.79 4.71 0.67
C CYS A 254 6.22 6.10 0.34
N ILE A 255 7.06 7.03 -0.10
CA ILE A 255 6.62 8.40 -0.43
C ILE A 255 5.68 8.45 -1.61
N LYS A 256 5.97 7.63 -2.63
CA LYS A 256 5.10 7.49 -3.79
C LYS A 256 3.72 6.96 -3.40
N SER A 257 3.67 5.92 -2.57
CA SER A 257 2.40 5.37 -2.08
C SER A 257 1.65 6.37 -1.21
N LEU A 258 2.31 7.07 -0.28
CA LEU A 258 1.67 8.11 0.53
C LEU A 258 1.05 9.22 -0.34
N GLY A 259 1.77 9.67 -1.37
CA GLY A 259 1.26 10.65 -2.32
C GLY A 259 0.03 10.16 -3.09
N ASN A 260 -0.02 8.88 -3.42
CA ASN A 260 -1.17 8.25 -4.04
C ASN A 260 -2.35 8.16 -3.06
N TRP A 261 -2.13 7.77 -1.81
CA TRP A 261 -3.18 7.67 -0.80
C TRP A 261 -3.81 9.02 -0.46
N MET A 262 -3.03 10.09 -0.40
CA MET A 262 -3.57 11.45 -0.25
C MET A 262 -4.43 11.89 -1.44
N ASP A 263 -4.14 11.38 -2.64
CA ASP A 263 -4.93 11.65 -3.84
C ASP A 263 -6.24 10.86 -3.85
N LEU A 264 -6.18 9.60 -3.42
CA LEU A 264 -7.29 8.65 -3.41
C LEU A 264 -8.25 8.89 -2.24
N TYR A 265 -7.73 8.96 -1.01
CA TYR A 265 -8.52 9.03 0.21
C TYR A 265 -8.07 10.20 1.12
N PRO A 266 -8.30 11.45 0.68
CA PRO A 266 -7.85 12.64 1.39
C PRO A 266 -8.47 12.77 2.79
N GLU A 267 -9.69 12.27 3.03
CA GLU A 267 -10.35 12.36 4.36
C GLU A 267 -9.51 11.74 5.49
N LEU A 268 -8.71 10.71 5.19
CA LEU A 268 -7.83 10.07 6.16
C LEU A 268 -6.39 10.59 6.06
N PHE A 269 -5.86 10.66 4.85
CA PHE A 269 -4.43 10.90 4.63
C PHE A 269 -4.06 12.37 4.53
N PHE A 270 -4.99 13.27 4.24
CA PHE A 270 -4.69 14.69 4.04
C PHE A 270 -4.67 15.48 5.36
N GLU A 271 -3.96 14.92 6.33
CA GLU A 271 -3.81 15.41 7.69
C GLU A 271 -2.35 15.78 7.98
N THR A 272 -2.14 16.69 8.93
CA THR A 272 -0.79 17.17 9.32
C THR A 272 0.13 16.01 9.76
N THR A 273 -0.45 14.95 10.35
CA THR A 273 0.25 13.74 10.80
C THR A 273 0.93 12.99 9.65
N TYR A 274 0.33 12.96 8.46
CA TYR A 274 0.89 12.32 7.28
C TYR A 274 1.73 13.29 6.42
N LEU A 275 1.30 14.55 6.30
CA LEU A 275 2.04 15.57 5.54
C LEU A 275 3.48 15.77 6.04
N ARG A 276 3.72 15.62 7.36
CA ARG A 276 5.08 15.73 7.93
C ARG A 276 6.10 14.77 7.32
N TYR A 277 5.68 13.61 6.81
CA TYR A 277 6.60 12.63 6.21
C TYR A 277 7.26 13.18 4.95
N PHE A 278 6.50 13.88 4.10
CA PHE A 278 7.08 14.63 2.98
C PHE A 278 8.07 15.68 3.48
N GLY A 279 7.68 16.46 4.48
CA GLY A 279 8.51 17.54 5.00
C GLY A 279 9.85 17.07 5.56
N TRP A 280 9.87 15.92 6.24
CA TRP A 280 11.09 15.28 6.70
C TRP A 280 11.97 14.81 5.55
N LEU A 281 11.39 14.18 4.54
CA LEU A 281 12.11 13.61 3.40
C LEU A 281 12.51 14.66 2.34
N LEU A 282 12.08 15.93 2.49
CA LEU A 282 12.72 17.05 1.78
C LEU A 282 14.20 17.21 2.13
N SER A 283 14.61 16.77 3.34
CA SER A 283 16.02 16.83 3.78
C SER A 283 16.73 15.48 3.64
N ASP A 284 16.20 14.57 2.82
CA ASP A 284 16.80 13.27 2.62
C ASP A 284 18.23 13.38 2.08
N THR A 285 19.12 12.45 2.47
CA THR A 285 20.49 12.40 1.98
C THR A 285 20.57 12.08 0.49
N ASP A 286 19.65 11.27 -0.04
CA ASP A 286 19.64 10.86 -1.44
C ASP A 286 18.73 11.76 -2.28
N HIS A 287 19.29 12.31 -3.35
CA HIS A 287 18.59 13.23 -4.25
C HIS A 287 17.34 12.60 -4.90
N LEU A 288 17.32 11.29 -5.16
CA LEU A 288 16.15 10.62 -5.76
C LEU A 288 14.96 10.59 -4.80
N VAL A 289 15.21 10.50 -3.49
CA VAL A 289 14.14 10.56 -2.48
C VAL A 289 13.58 11.98 -2.40
N ARG A 290 14.45 12.99 -2.33
CA ARG A 290 14.04 14.40 -2.36
C ARG A 290 13.22 14.72 -3.61
N LEU A 291 13.69 14.25 -4.77
CA LEU A 291 12.97 14.40 -6.03
C LEU A 291 11.59 13.74 -6.00
N GLU A 292 11.48 12.54 -5.43
CA GLU A 292 10.20 11.83 -5.34
C GLU A 292 9.21 12.56 -4.43
N VAL A 293 9.67 13.18 -3.34
CA VAL A 293 8.82 13.99 -2.42
C VAL A 293 8.18 15.18 -3.13
N LEU A 294 8.91 15.84 -4.04
CA LEU A 294 8.43 17.04 -4.72
C LEU A 294 7.26 16.77 -5.69
N LYS A 295 7.19 15.58 -6.29
CA LYS A 295 6.16 15.22 -7.29
C LYS A 295 4.73 15.19 -6.71
N PRO A 296 4.42 14.40 -5.66
CA PRO A 296 3.09 14.37 -5.08
C PRO A 296 2.72 15.71 -4.44
N LEU A 297 3.66 16.41 -3.79
CA LEU A 297 3.43 17.76 -3.28
C LEU A 297 2.97 18.68 -4.41
N THR A 298 3.70 18.73 -5.53
CA THR A 298 3.34 19.58 -6.68
C THR A 298 1.95 19.25 -7.20
N LYS A 299 1.63 17.96 -7.35
CA LYS A 299 0.30 17.51 -7.78
C LYS A 299 -0.80 17.96 -6.82
N LEU A 300 -0.56 17.84 -5.52
CA LEU A 300 -1.53 18.19 -4.48
C LEU A 300 -1.74 19.71 -4.38
N TYR A 301 -0.68 20.53 -4.44
CA TYR A 301 -0.83 22.00 -4.50
C TYR A 301 -1.56 22.44 -5.77
N LYS A 302 -1.26 21.82 -6.91
CA LYS A 302 -1.93 22.12 -8.19
C LYS A 302 -3.44 21.87 -8.16
N LYS A 303 -3.95 20.99 -7.29
CA LYS A 303 -5.40 20.80 -7.11
C LYS A 303 -6.09 22.02 -6.48
N GLY A 304 -5.35 22.94 -5.87
CA GLY A 304 -5.91 24.16 -5.29
C GLY A 304 -6.78 23.91 -4.06
N LEU A 305 -6.64 22.75 -3.40
CA LEU A 305 -7.36 22.45 -2.16
C LEU A 305 -6.71 23.23 -1.01
N ILE A 306 -7.32 24.35 -0.62
CA ILE A 306 -6.89 25.16 0.54
C ILE A 306 -7.38 24.46 1.81
N VAL A 307 -6.67 23.41 2.20
CA VAL A 307 -6.95 22.66 3.43
C VAL A 307 -6.02 23.16 4.54
N PRO A 308 -6.49 23.31 5.80
CA PRO A 308 -5.68 23.76 6.93
C PRO A 308 -4.32 23.03 7.07
N GLY A 309 -4.28 21.73 6.76
CA GLY A 309 -3.06 20.93 6.80
C GLY A 309 -1.95 21.46 5.89
N PHE A 310 -2.29 21.96 4.69
CA PHE A 310 -1.31 22.54 3.78
C PHE A 310 -0.77 23.88 4.21
N ARG A 311 -1.59 24.71 4.86
CA ARG A 311 -1.09 25.96 5.43
C ARG A 311 -0.02 25.68 6.49
N GLN A 312 -0.31 24.79 7.44
CA GLN A 312 0.63 24.38 8.49
C GLN A 312 1.90 23.74 7.92
N PHE A 313 1.75 22.87 6.91
CA PHE A 313 2.88 22.26 6.24
C PHE A 313 3.75 23.30 5.53
N THR A 314 3.15 24.19 4.74
CA THR A 314 3.87 25.21 3.97
C THR A 314 4.62 26.14 4.89
N GLU A 315 3.96 26.66 5.91
CA GLU A 315 4.56 27.59 6.87
C GLU A 315 5.78 26.99 7.57
N ARG A 316 5.75 25.67 7.84
CA ARG A 316 6.86 24.94 8.44
C ARG A 316 8.00 24.62 7.45
N PHE A 317 7.69 24.25 6.21
CA PHE A 317 8.66 23.67 5.28
C PHE A 317 9.01 24.55 4.08
N LYS A 318 8.37 25.72 3.89
CA LYS A 318 8.61 26.63 2.75
C LYS A 318 10.08 27.01 2.60
N ASN A 319 10.74 27.38 3.71
CA ASN A 319 12.16 27.72 3.70
C ASN A 319 13.03 26.55 3.21
N LYS A 320 12.69 25.32 3.62
CA LYS A 320 13.42 24.14 3.15
C LYS A 320 13.24 23.91 1.64
N ILE A 321 12.04 24.15 1.10
CA ILE A 321 11.79 24.02 -0.35
C ILE A 321 12.57 25.10 -1.12
N ILE A 322 12.64 26.33 -0.59
CA ILE A 322 13.46 27.41 -1.17
C ILE A 322 14.94 27.03 -1.15
N ASP A 323 15.44 26.42 -0.06
CA ASP A 323 16.82 25.93 0.02
C ASP A 323 17.09 24.85 -1.03
N LEU A 324 16.15 23.93 -1.26
CA LEU A 324 16.28 22.90 -2.31
C LEU A 324 16.31 23.53 -3.72
N ALA A 325 15.53 24.58 -3.96
CA ALA A 325 15.57 25.28 -5.25
C ALA A 325 16.92 25.99 -5.47
N THR A 326 17.51 26.53 -4.40
CA THR A 326 18.69 27.40 -4.45
C THR A 326 20.00 26.62 -4.40
N PHE A 327 20.11 25.66 -3.49
CA PHE A 327 21.38 25.07 -3.05
C PHE A 327 21.48 23.55 -3.24
N ASP A 328 20.45 22.87 -3.75
CA ASP A 328 20.54 21.42 -3.96
C ASP A 328 21.58 21.07 -5.02
N ASN A 329 22.39 20.03 -4.77
CA ASN A 329 23.42 19.58 -5.69
C ASN A 329 22.84 18.98 -6.98
N ASP A 330 21.61 18.45 -6.94
CA ASP A 330 20.97 17.84 -8.09
C ASP A 330 20.05 18.84 -8.80
N PHE A 331 20.34 19.09 -10.09
CA PHE A 331 19.56 20.03 -10.90
C PHE A 331 18.10 19.61 -11.06
N SER A 332 17.79 18.31 -11.11
CA SER A 332 16.39 17.85 -11.23
C SER A 332 15.61 18.20 -9.97
N VAL A 333 16.23 18.07 -8.78
CA VAL A 333 15.63 18.48 -7.50
C VAL A 333 15.40 20.00 -7.49
N ARG A 334 16.37 20.80 -7.94
CA ARG A 334 16.22 22.26 -8.02
C ARG A 334 15.03 22.67 -8.89
N ILE A 335 14.95 22.12 -10.12
CA ILE A 335 13.88 22.42 -11.08
C ILE A 335 12.51 22.04 -10.53
N ASN A 336 12.39 20.85 -9.93
CA ASN A 336 11.11 20.40 -9.36
C ASN A 336 10.72 21.22 -8.12
N SER A 337 11.69 21.70 -7.34
CA SER A 337 11.45 22.62 -6.22
C SER A 337 10.90 23.97 -6.71
N ILE A 338 11.45 24.50 -7.80
CA ILE A 338 10.94 25.74 -8.42
C ILE A 338 9.51 25.54 -8.92
N HIS A 339 9.21 24.40 -9.57
CA HIS A 339 7.85 24.08 -9.98
C HIS A 339 6.87 24.01 -8.79
N LEU A 340 7.28 23.35 -7.71
CA LEU A 340 6.48 23.31 -6.48
C LEU A 340 6.25 24.71 -5.91
N LEU A 341 7.29 25.53 -5.79
CA LEU A 341 7.18 26.91 -5.30
C LEU A 341 6.27 27.77 -6.18
N SER A 342 6.28 27.57 -7.50
CA SER A 342 5.33 28.21 -8.41
C SER A 342 3.88 27.85 -8.09
N GLU A 343 3.59 26.56 -7.81
CA GLU A 343 2.23 26.16 -7.40
C GLU A 343 1.86 26.71 -6.01
N ILE A 344 2.80 26.76 -5.07
CA ILE A 344 2.58 27.38 -3.74
C ILE A 344 2.28 28.88 -3.87
N ASN A 345 3.00 29.58 -4.76
CA ASN A 345 2.80 31.01 -5.01
C ASN A 345 1.39 31.31 -5.55
N LYS A 346 0.87 30.45 -6.44
CA LYS A 346 -0.49 30.61 -7.00
C LYS A 346 -1.59 30.60 -5.94
N ILE A 347 -1.35 29.96 -4.80
CA ILE A 347 -2.30 29.88 -3.68
C ILE A 347 -2.05 31.01 -2.65
N GLY A 348 -1.00 31.82 -2.83
CA GLY A 348 -0.70 32.97 -1.98
C GLY A 348 -0.01 32.61 -0.66
N PHE A 349 0.73 31.50 -0.62
CA PHE A 349 1.47 31.08 0.59
C PHE A 349 2.93 31.52 0.63
N LEU A 350 3.39 32.28 -0.38
CA LEU A 350 4.72 32.89 -0.40
C LEU A 350 4.62 34.38 -0.12
N GLU A 351 5.60 34.89 0.63
CA GLU A 351 5.78 36.31 0.92
C GLU A 351 6.64 37.00 -0.16
N ASP A 352 6.53 38.32 -0.30
CA ASP A 352 7.25 39.09 -1.34
C ASP A 352 8.78 38.90 -1.28
N GLU A 353 9.35 38.77 -0.09
CA GLU A 353 10.78 38.49 0.10
C GLU A 353 11.18 37.12 -0.46
N GLU A 354 10.33 36.11 -0.29
CA GLU A 354 10.55 34.74 -0.76
C GLU A 354 10.42 34.67 -2.28
N ILE A 355 9.42 35.37 -2.84
CA ILE A 355 9.24 35.50 -4.29
C ILE A 355 10.47 36.16 -4.91
N THR A 356 11.01 37.21 -4.28
CA THR A 356 12.20 37.91 -4.75
C THR A 356 13.43 36.99 -4.76
N LYS A 357 13.62 36.16 -3.73
CA LYS A 357 14.69 35.14 -3.66
C LYS A 357 14.57 34.09 -4.77
N ILE A 358 13.35 33.67 -5.11
CA ILE A 358 13.13 32.69 -6.17
C ILE A 358 13.39 33.32 -7.54
N ASN A 359 12.96 34.57 -7.76
CA ASN A 359 13.18 35.29 -9.01
C ASN A 359 14.66 35.58 -9.27
N SER A 360 15.47 35.79 -8.23
CA SER A 360 16.90 36.01 -8.40
C SER A 360 17.64 34.78 -8.95
N LEU A 361 17.07 33.57 -8.81
CA LEU A 361 17.62 32.34 -9.39
C LEU A 361 17.71 32.40 -10.92
N LEU A 362 16.92 33.24 -11.60
CA LEU A 362 17.01 33.47 -13.06
C LEU A 362 18.37 34.02 -13.48
N PHE A 363 19.07 34.71 -12.59
CA PHE A 363 20.36 35.36 -12.87
C PHE A 363 21.56 34.53 -12.42
N ILE A 364 21.33 33.33 -11.87
CA ILE A 364 22.40 32.40 -11.50
C ILE A 364 22.75 31.58 -12.75
N THR A 365 23.73 32.07 -13.52
CA THR A 365 24.40 31.35 -14.61
C THR A 365 25.31 30.24 -14.10
#